data_AF-A0A398DLG7-F1
#
_entry.id   AF-A0A398DLG7-F1
#
_cell.length_a   1.000
_cell.length_b   1.000
_cell.length_c   1.000
_cell.angle_alpha   90.00
_cell.angle_beta   90.00
_cell.angle_gamma   90.00
#
_symmetry.space_group_name_H-M   'P 1'
#
loop_
_entity.id
_entity.type
_entity.pdbx_description
1 polymer ?
#
loop_
_entity_poly.entity_id
_entity_poly.type
_entity_poly.pdbx_seq_one_letter_code
_entity_poly.pdbx_strand_id
1 'polypeptide(L)'
;MYAASAYAYYQQTSCRILRSTDGSSTWTVALDAGDALLGRDLSAIVLDPATPMTVYAAGDTGVIRSTDGGANWTDTGLHQGVTSLVVNPATATLYACTWHGVFSYNMSSSHTLTAVTSPSAGGSVVRSPDAVSYTVGTTVTLTATPATGYSFTGWSGDLSGMKNPETVTMNTDKTVTASFVMNTGNIMKLTLGSKMISVDGKQVPIDAAPDIFSSRTFIPIRIITEVFGGSIAWDAAQQKVTVVRNGMTVNLWIGKNAAEIDGKSVSIDTNPAVVPVISYGRTLLPLRFVAESLGLDVQWDGTAHTITITAKS
;
A
#
# COMPACT_ATOMS: atom_id res chain seq x y z
N MET A 1 -21.49 -28.55 9.56
CA MET A 1 -22.96 -28.71 9.52
C MET A 1 -23.53 -28.47 10.92
N TYR A 2 -24.75 -27.95 11.02
CA TYR A 2 -25.44 -27.79 12.31
C TYR A 2 -26.80 -28.48 12.24
N ALA A 3 -27.26 -29.01 13.36
CA ALA A 3 -28.58 -29.58 13.53
C ALA A 3 -29.17 -29.07 14.84
N ALA A 4 -30.48 -28.82 14.84
CA ALA A 4 -31.24 -28.55 16.06
C ALA A 4 -32.03 -29.81 16.41
N SER A 5 -32.00 -30.21 17.68
CA SER A 5 -32.87 -31.28 18.18
C SER A 5 -33.75 -30.73 19.29
N ALA A 6 -35.06 -30.95 19.18
CA ALA A 6 -35.99 -30.78 20.29
C ALA A 6 -36.27 -32.15 20.90
N TYR A 7 -35.95 -32.33 22.18
CA TYR A 7 -36.28 -33.54 22.94
C TYR A 7 -37.42 -33.20 23.91
N ALA A 8 -38.49 -33.98 23.90
CA ALA A 8 -39.59 -33.85 24.84
C ALA A 8 -39.52 -35.01 25.85
N TYR A 9 -39.25 -34.69 27.12
CA TYR A 9 -39.29 -35.67 28.21
C TYR A 9 -40.14 -35.09 29.35
N TYR A 10 -41.19 -35.82 29.76
CA TYR A 10 -42.02 -35.51 30.94
C TYR A 10 -42.31 -34.00 31.15
N GLN A 11 -42.97 -33.39 30.17
CA GLN A 11 -43.40 -31.98 30.17
C GLN A 11 -42.31 -30.90 30.06
N GLN A 12 -41.06 -31.27 29.78
CA GLN A 12 -40.01 -30.32 29.38
C GLN A 12 -39.60 -30.56 27.94
N THR A 13 -39.81 -29.55 27.09
CA THR A 13 -39.20 -29.45 25.77
C THR A 13 -37.82 -28.82 25.94
N SER A 14 -36.80 -29.55 25.51
CA SER A 14 -35.41 -29.21 25.68
C SER A 14 -34.74 -29.17 24.32
N CYS A 15 -34.30 -27.99 23.89
CA CYS A 15 -33.61 -27.80 22.63
C CYS A 15 -32.10 -27.97 22.78
N ARG A 16 -31.44 -28.47 21.74
CA ARG A 16 -29.97 -28.50 21.65
C ARG A 16 -29.52 -28.13 20.26
N ILE A 17 -28.35 -27.50 20.18
CA ILE A 17 -27.64 -27.27 18.94
C ILE A 17 -26.49 -28.27 18.87
N LEU A 18 -26.45 -29.05 17.80
CA LEU A 18 -25.41 -30.01 17.50
C LEU A 18 -24.57 -29.50 16.33
N ARG A 19 -23.26 -29.73 16.39
CA ARG A 19 -22.30 -29.39 15.33
C ARG A 19 -21.59 -30.64 14.84
N SER A 20 -21.40 -30.73 13.53
CA SER A 20 -20.53 -31.70 12.88
C SER A 20 -19.48 -30.99 12.04
N THR A 21 -18.23 -31.47 12.14
CA THR A 21 -17.07 -31.00 11.37
C THR A 21 -16.57 -32.01 10.34
N ASP A 22 -17.21 -33.18 10.24
CA ASP A 22 -16.77 -34.34 9.47
C ASP A 22 -17.84 -34.85 8.49
N GLY A 23 -18.63 -33.91 7.95
CA GLY A 23 -19.66 -34.23 6.96
C GLY A 23 -20.83 -35.03 7.55
N SER A 24 -21.26 -34.71 8.77
CA SER A 24 -22.35 -35.36 9.53
C SER A 24 -22.08 -36.77 10.03
N SER A 25 -20.82 -37.22 10.01
CA SER A 25 -20.44 -38.55 10.52
C SER A 25 -20.49 -38.59 12.06
N THR A 26 -20.07 -37.51 12.72
CA THR A 26 -20.18 -37.33 14.17
C THR A 26 -20.78 -35.97 14.53
N TRP A 27 -21.44 -35.91 15.68
CA TRP A 27 -22.11 -34.72 16.20
C TRP A 27 -21.70 -34.45 17.63
N THR A 28 -21.25 -33.23 17.90
CA THR A 28 -20.93 -32.73 19.24
C THR A 28 -21.97 -31.70 19.68
N VAL A 29 -22.30 -31.67 20.98
CA VAL A 29 -23.19 -30.64 21.53
C VAL A 29 -22.47 -29.29 21.50
N ALA A 30 -23.02 -28.33 20.75
CA ALA A 30 -22.54 -26.96 20.66
C ALA A 30 -23.25 -26.04 21.68
N LEU A 31 -24.53 -26.33 21.98
CA LEU A 31 -25.29 -25.67 23.03
C LEU A 31 -26.34 -26.66 23.56
N ASP A 32 -26.42 -26.84 24.88
CA ASP A 32 -27.25 -27.86 25.53
C ASP A 32 -28.47 -27.26 26.23
N ALA A 33 -29.49 -28.08 26.47
CA ALA A 33 -30.83 -27.66 26.89
C ALA A 33 -30.95 -27.00 28.27
N GLY A 34 -29.86 -26.92 29.03
CA GLY A 34 -29.81 -26.20 30.31
C GLY A 34 -29.27 -24.77 30.19
N ASP A 35 -28.83 -24.35 29.00
CA ASP A 35 -28.33 -23.01 28.77
C ASP A 35 -29.48 -21.99 28.75
N ALA A 36 -29.32 -20.88 29.47
CA ALA A 36 -30.35 -19.83 29.57
C ALA A 36 -30.65 -19.13 28.24
N LEU A 37 -29.73 -19.22 27.26
CA LEU A 37 -29.93 -18.69 25.92
C LEU A 37 -30.89 -19.55 25.08
N LEU A 38 -31.05 -20.82 25.42
CA LEU A 38 -31.97 -21.73 24.72
C LEU A 38 -33.35 -21.72 25.36
N GLY A 39 -34.35 -21.59 24.50
CA GLY A 39 -35.75 -21.77 24.88
C GLY A 39 -36.24 -23.20 24.71
N ARG A 40 -37.56 -23.33 24.56
CA ARG A 40 -38.22 -24.63 24.38
C ARG A 40 -38.36 -25.03 22.91
N ASP A 41 -38.09 -24.10 22.01
CA ASP A 41 -38.18 -24.35 20.57
C ASP A 41 -36.99 -23.72 19.82
N LEU A 42 -36.58 -24.37 18.73
CA LEU A 42 -35.59 -23.89 17.77
C LEU A 42 -36.19 -23.98 16.38
N SER A 43 -36.47 -22.84 15.77
CA SER A 43 -37.17 -22.74 14.50
C SER A 43 -36.24 -22.60 13.30
N ALA A 44 -35.04 -22.04 13.50
CA ALA A 44 -34.11 -21.81 12.40
C ALA A 44 -32.65 -21.78 12.87
N ILE A 45 -31.74 -22.18 11.96
CA ILE A 45 -30.31 -21.98 12.09
C ILE A 45 -29.73 -21.61 10.73
N VAL A 46 -28.94 -20.53 10.68
CA VAL A 46 -28.34 -20.00 9.45
C VAL A 46 -26.89 -19.61 9.71
N LEU A 47 -26.10 -19.61 8.64
CA LEU A 47 -24.68 -19.23 8.66
C LEU A 47 -24.53 -17.88 7.97
N ASP A 48 -23.59 -17.06 8.45
CA ASP A 48 -23.12 -15.93 7.65
C ASP A 48 -22.24 -16.47 6.50
N PRO A 49 -22.62 -16.25 5.22
CA PRO A 49 -21.84 -16.73 4.09
C PRO A 49 -20.50 -16.00 3.93
N ALA A 50 -20.35 -14.78 4.44
CA ALA A 50 -19.08 -14.05 4.42
C ALA A 50 -18.13 -14.52 5.53
N THR A 51 -18.69 -14.92 6.67
CA THR A 51 -17.95 -15.46 7.82
C THR A 51 -18.56 -16.77 8.30
N PRO A 52 -18.24 -17.94 7.70
CA PRO A 52 -18.90 -19.21 8.02
C PRO A 52 -18.74 -19.72 9.46
N MET A 53 -17.87 -19.09 10.26
CA MET A 53 -17.78 -19.33 11.71
C MET A 53 -18.86 -18.57 12.49
N THR A 54 -19.51 -17.58 11.88
CA THR A 54 -20.65 -16.88 12.46
C THR A 54 -21.93 -17.65 12.17
N VAL A 55 -22.60 -18.08 13.24
CA VAL A 55 -23.83 -18.87 13.21
C VAL A 55 -24.91 -18.13 13.96
N TYR A 56 -26.11 -18.09 13.40
CA TYR A 56 -27.31 -17.57 14.05
C TYR A 56 -28.30 -18.70 14.22
N ALA A 57 -28.83 -18.85 15.43
CA ALA A 57 -29.94 -19.75 15.71
C ALA A 57 -31.09 -18.95 16.31
N ALA A 58 -32.32 -19.39 16.04
CA ALA A 58 -33.50 -18.71 16.54
C ALA A 58 -34.59 -19.69 16.98
N GLY A 59 -35.44 -19.20 17.87
CA GLY A 59 -36.47 -19.98 18.54
C GLY A 59 -37.51 -19.10 19.23
N ASP A 60 -38.13 -19.65 20.28
CA ASP A 60 -39.14 -18.94 21.08
C ASP A 60 -38.55 -17.82 21.96
N THR A 61 -37.26 -17.91 22.30
CA THR A 61 -36.55 -16.90 23.10
C THR A 61 -35.95 -15.76 22.32
N GLY A 62 -35.85 -15.86 20.98
CA GLY A 62 -35.17 -14.84 20.19
C GLY A 62 -34.17 -15.38 19.18
N VAL A 63 -33.15 -14.55 18.91
CA VAL A 63 -31.99 -14.89 18.07
C VAL A 63 -30.73 -14.89 18.92
N ILE A 64 -29.97 -15.97 18.84
CA ILE A 64 -28.65 -16.11 19.45
C ILE A 64 -27.59 -16.24 18.35
N ARG A 65 -26.38 -15.77 18.65
CA ARG A 65 -25.25 -15.73 17.72
C ARG A 65 -24.01 -16.35 18.34
N SER A 66 -23.31 -17.14 17.53
CA SER A 66 -21.91 -17.50 17.75
C SER A 66 -21.03 -16.88 16.66
N THR A 67 -19.80 -16.48 16.99
CA THR A 67 -18.79 -15.97 16.03
C THR A 67 -17.58 -16.89 15.89
N ASP A 68 -17.58 -18.04 16.57
CA ASP A 68 -16.45 -18.98 16.68
C ASP A 68 -16.83 -20.42 16.28
N GLY A 69 -17.86 -20.56 15.46
CA GLY A 69 -18.35 -21.85 14.98
C GLY A 69 -19.17 -22.60 16.02
N GLY A 70 -19.90 -21.90 16.88
CA GLY A 70 -20.77 -22.49 17.89
C GLY A 70 -20.05 -22.96 19.15
N ALA A 71 -18.82 -22.49 19.42
CA ALA A 71 -18.13 -22.80 20.67
C ALA A 71 -18.62 -21.89 21.81
N ASN A 72 -18.90 -20.62 21.51
CA ASN A 72 -19.55 -19.68 22.41
C ASN A 72 -20.76 -19.04 21.73
N TRP A 73 -21.83 -18.84 22.50
CA TRP A 73 -23.07 -18.22 22.04
C TRP A 73 -23.40 -16.99 22.88
N THR A 74 -24.01 -16.00 22.23
CA THR A 74 -24.41 -14.73 22.84
C THR A 74 -25.80 -14.35 22.35
N ASP A 75 -26.57 -13.68 23.21
CA ASP A 75 -27.83 -13.08 22.82
C ASP A 75 -27.61 -11.89 21.85
N THR A 76 -28.49 -11.74 20.86
CA THR A 76 -28.48 -10.59 19.92
C THR A 76 -29.35 -9.43 20.40
N GLY A 77 -30.13 -9.60 21.46
CA GLY A 77 -31.04 -8.59 22.01
C GLY A 77 -32.45 -8.62 21.42
N LEU A 78 -32.73 -9.49 20.45
CA LEU A 78 -34.08 -9.71 19.93
C LEU A 78 -34.78 -10.79 20.76
N HIS A 79 -35.59 -10.40 21.74
CA HIS A 79 -36.29 -11.33 22.64
C HIS A 79 -37.74 -11.58 22.22
N GLN A 80 -37.95 -12.02 20.97
CA GLN A 80 -39.26 -12.38 20.45
C GLN A 80 -39.23 -13.73 19.77
N GLY A 81 -40.35 -14.46 19.80
CA GLY A 81 -40.47 -15.73 19.09
C GLY A 81 -40.25 -15.54 17.59
N VAL A 82 -39.20 -16.18 17.07
CA VAL A 82 -38.80 -16.15 15.67
C VAL A 82 -39.28 -17.43 15.00
N THR A 83 -39.92 -17.32 13.85
CA THR A 83 -40.41 -18.47 13.08
C THR A 83 -39.50 -18.84 11.91
N SER A 84 -38.68 -17.90 11.44
CA SER A 84 -37.72 -18.12 10.36
C SER A 84 -36.59 -17.10 10.39
N LEU A 85 -35.39 -17.54 10.01
CA LEU A 85 -34.24 -16.68 9.75
C LEU A 85 -33.84 -16.79 8.27
N VAL A 86 -33.53 -15.66 7.66
CA VAL A 86 -32.94 -15.62 6.32
C VAL A 86 -31.82 -14.60 6.26
N VAL A 87 -30.73 -14.97 5.59
CA VAL A 87 -29.58 -14.09 5.37
C VAL A 87 -29.61 -13.56 3.94
N ASN A 88 -29.47 -12.24 3.79
CA ASN A 88 -29.13 -11.62 2.52
C ASN A 88 -27.59 -11.48 2.42
N PRO A 89 -26.90 -12.33 1.64
CA PRO A 89 -25.44 -12.27 1.49
C PRO A 89 -24.96 -10.96 0.84
N ALA A 90 -25.75 -10.36 -0.05
CA ALA A 90 -25.34 -9.18 -0.78
C ALA A 90 -25.28 -7.94 0.11
N THR A 91 -26.11 -7.87 1.15
CA THR A 91 -26.20 -6.74 2.07
C THR A 91 -25.72 -7.06 3.49
N ALA A 92 -25.18 -8.27 3.72
CA ALA A 92 -24.83 -8.79 5.03
C ALA A 92 -25.94 -8.54 6.08
N THR A 93 -27.20 -8.79 5.71
CA THR A 93 -28.36 -8.52 6.57
C THR A 93 -29.04 -9.83 6.95
N LEU A 94 -29.19 -10.07 8.24
CA LEU A 94 -30.04 -11.13 8.79
C LEU A 94 -31.46 -10.58 8.94
N TYR A 95 -32.45 -11.31 8.47
CA TYR A 95 -33.86 -11.02 8.71
C TYR A 95 -34.46 -12.11 9.61
N ALA A 96 -35.18 -11.68 10.65
CA ALA A 96 -35.91 -12.54 11.56
C ALA A 96 -37.42 -12.28 11.42
N CYS A 97 -38.16 -13.30 11.00
CA CYS A 97 -39.61 -13.25 10.92
C CYS A 97 -40.21 -13.59 12.28
N THR A 98 -41.06 -12.72 12.81
CA THR A 98 -41.79 -12.94 14.06
C THR A 98 -43.29 -12.76 13.84
N TRP A 99 -44.09 -13.09 14.85
CA TRP A 99 -45.53 -12.82 14.85
C TRP A 99 -45.88 -11.32 14.88
N HIS A 100 -44.88 -10.45 15.13
CA HIS A 100 -45.04 -9.00 15.24
C HIS A 100 -44.29 -8.22 14.15
N GLY A 101 -43.85 -8.90 13.08
CA GLY A 101 -43.20 -8.28 11.93
C GLY A 101 -41.86 -8.92 11.57
N VAL A 102 -41.09 -8.22 10.75
CA VAL A 102 -39.76 -8.66 10.32
C VAL A 102 -38.73 -7.70 10.90
N PHE A 103 -37.79 -8.26 11.67
CA PHE A 103 -36.64 -7.53 12.22
C PHE A 103 -35.43 -7.75 11.33
N SER A 104 -34.57 -6.75 11.20
CA SER A 104 -33.31 -6.86 10.47
C SER A 104 -32.12 -6.56 11.36
N TYR A 105 -31.02 -7.28 11.14
CA TYR A 105 -29.75 -7.10 11.83
C TYR A 105 -28.62 -7.01 10.81
N ASN A 106 -27.83 -5.94 10.87
CA ASN A 106 -26.65 -5.80 10.02
C ASN A 106 -25.51 -6.64 10.61
N MET A 107 -25.07 -7.64 9.85
CA MET A 107 -24.06 -8.60 10.27
C MET A 107 -22.62 -8.14 9.97
N SER A 108 -22.44 -6.97 9.34
CA SER A 108 -21.11 -6.50 8.95
C SER A 108 -20.28 -6.22 10.20
N SER A 109 -19.31 -7.10 10.50
CA SER A 109 -18.23 -6.75 11.41
C SER A 109 -17.34 -5.69 10.75
N SER A 110 -16.84 -4.76 11.56
CA SER A 110 -15.81 -3.82 11.13
C SER A 110 -14.45 -4.20 11.72
N HIS A 111 -13.41 -3.94 10.95
CA HIS A 111 -12.02 -4.19 11.32
C HIS A 111 -11.19 -2.93 11.16
N THR A 112 -10.17 -2.82 11.98
CA THR A 112 -9.22 -1.71 11.99
C THR A 112 -8.06 -1.99 11.02
N LEU A 113 -7.59 -0.95 10.33
CA LEU A 113 -6.36 -0.98 9.53
C LEU A 113 -5.34 -0.01 10.12
N THR A 114 -4.32 -0.56 10.75
CA THR A 114 -3.19 0.18 11.33
C THR A 114 -2.09 0.31 10.28
N ALA A 115 -1.77 1.54 9.89
CA ALA A 115 -0.65 1.84 9.00
C ALA A 115 0.53 2.36 9.83
N VAL A 116 1.69 1.73 9.66
CA VAL A 116 2.94 2.06 10.37
C VAL A 116 3.99 2.50 9.35
N THR A 117 4.86 3.44 9.72
CA THR A 117 6.03 3.83 8.94
C THR A 117 7.31 3.47 9.69
N SER A 118 8.30 2.92 8.97
CA SER A 118 9.58 2.52 9.54
C SER A 118 10.74 2.97 8.66
N PRO A 119 11.63 3.88 9.11
CA PRO A 119 11.50 4.65 10.34
C PRO A 119 10.29 5.59 10.28
N SER A 120 9.83 6.08 11.44
CA SER A 120 8.67 6.98 11.51
C SER A 120 8.90 8.31 10.76
N ALA A 121 10.15 8.77 10.70
CA ALA A 121 10.57 9.93 9.92
C ALA A 121 10.69 9.67 8.41
N GLY A 122 10.56 8.41 7.96
CA GLY A 122 10.87 8.00 6.59
C GLY A 122 9.83 8.37 5.55
N GLY A 123 8.59 8.67 5.97
CA GLY A 123 7.50 9.02 5.06
C GLY A 123 6.14 8.96 5.72
N SER A 124 5.10 8.91 4.89
CA SER A 124 3.70 8.76 5.31
C SER A 124 3.00 7.65 4.52
N VAL A 125 1.88 7.18 5.05
CA VAL A 125 0.97 6.24 4.38
C VAL A 125 -0.42 6.85 4.35
N VAL A 126 -1.01 6.96 3.15
CA VAL A 126 -2.39 7.41 2.96
C VAL A 126 -3.27 6.20 2.66
N ARG A 127 -4.45 6.16 3.31
CA ARG A 127 -5.50 5.15 3.09
C ARG A 127 -6.60 5.73 2.21
N SER A 128 -7.10 4.95 1.26
CA SER A 128 -8.26 5.31 0.45
C SER A 128 -9.17 4.08 0.25
N PRO A 129 -10.40 4.08 0.79
CA PRO A 129 -11.00 5.13 1.62
C PRO A 129 -10.31 5.29 2.98
N ASP A 130 -10.31 6.50 3.54
CA ASP A 130 -9.83 6.75 4.91
C ASP A 130 -10.99 6.61 5.90
N ALA A 131 -10.86 5.68 6.85
CA ALA A 131 -11.88 5.42 7.86
C ALA A 131 -11.21 4.87 9.14
N VAL A 132 -11.92 5.01 10.28
CA VAL A 132 -11.48 4.46 11.56
C VAL A 132 -11.59 2.92 11.58
N SER A 133 -12.58 2.38 10.87
CA SER A 133 -12.78 0.94 10.69
C SER A 133 -13.46 0.66 9.36
N TYR A 134 -13.31 -0.55 8.85
CA TYR A 134 -13.77 -0.98 7.53
C TYR A 134 -14.62 -2.23 7.66
N THR A 135 -15.73 -2.32 6.93
CA THR A 135 -16.52 -3.56 6.88
C THR A 135 -15.73 -4.66 6.19
N VAL A 136 -15.99 -5.92 6.56
CA VAL A 136 -15.41 -7.09 5.88
C VAL A 136 -15.62 -7.01 4.36
N GLY A 137 -14.60 -7.38 3.60
CA GLY A 137 -14.55 -7.33 2.14
C GLY A 137 -14.16 -5.97 1.56
N THR A 138 -14.14 -4.90 2.37
CA THR A 138 -13.68 -3.58 1.90
C THR A 138 -12.24 -3.68 1.42
N THR A 139 -11.99 -3.20 0.21
CA THR A 139 -10.63 -3.09 -0.32
C THR A 139 -10.13 -1.67 -0.10
N VAL A 140 -9.01 -1.52 0.61
CA VAL A 140 -8.38 -0.25 0.94
C VAL A 140 -7.08 -0.13 0.16
N THR A 141 -6.91 0.96 -0.59
CA THR A 141 -5.66 1.31 -1.25
C THR A 141 -4.75 2.04 -0.29
N LEU A 142 -3.51 1.56 -0.16
CA LEU A 142 -2.44 2.15 0.62
C LEU A 142 -1.39 2.76 -0.32
N THR A 143 -1.09 4.03 -0.10
CA THR A 143 -0.05 4.77 -0.84
C THR A 143 1.02 5.25 0.13
N ALA A 144 2.25 4.76 -0.02
CA ALA A 144 3.41 5.25 0.70
C ALA A 144 4.02 6.45 -0.02
N THR A 145 4.27 7.54 0.71
CA THR A 145 4.97 8.73 0.20
C THR A 145 6.25 8.93 1.02
N PRO A 146 7.45 8.69 0.44
CA PRO A 146 8.70 8.94 1.13
C PRO A 146 8.86 10.41 1.53
N ALA A 147 9.44 10.64 2.71
CA ALA A 147 9.89 11.96 3.12
C ALA A 147 11.14 12.38 2.32
N THR A 148 11.48 13.67 2.36
CA THR A 148 12.72 14.16 1.71
C THR A 148 13.94 13.41 2.25
N GLY A 149 14.74 12.85 1.35
CA GLY A 149 15.94 12.09 1.71
C GLY A 149 15.70 10.63 2.06
N TYR A 150 14.50 10.10 1.81
CA TYR A 150 14.17 8.69 1.98
C TYR A 150 13.64 8.09 0.67
N SER A 151 13.80 6.77 0.54
CA SER A 151 13.19 5.97 -0.51
C SER A 151 12.32 4.88 0.10
N PHE A 152 11.16 4.61 -0.50
CA PHE A 152 10.31 3.49 -0.12
C PHE A 152 10.95 2.18 -0.58
N THR A 153 11.01 1.20 0.32
CA THR A 153 11.70 -0.09 0.09
C THR A 153 10.76 -1.30 0.11
N GLY A 154 9.51 -1.11 0.57
CA GLY A 154 8.49 -2.16 0.51
C GLY A 154 7.51 -2.14 1.67
N TRP A 155 6.47 -2.95 1.49
CA TRP A 155 5.47 -3.24 2.51
C TRP A 155 5.84 -4.48 3.32
N SER A 156 5.40 -4.52 4.57
CA SER A 156 5.45 -5.70 5.44
C SER A 156 4.24 -5.74 6.38
N GLY A 157 4.07 -6.85 7.12
CA GLY A 157 2.87 -7.12 7.93
C GLY A 157 1.80 -7.83 7.11
N ASP A 158 0.60 -7.28 7.06
CA ASP A 158 -0.52 -7.80 6.26
C ASP A 158 -0.42 -7.49 4.75
N LEU A 159 0.64 -6.81 4.30
CA LEU A 159 1.03 -6.64 2.90
C LEU A 159 2.51 -7.02 2.71
N SER A 160 2.92 -7.21 1.46
CA SER A 160 4.32 -7.47 1.12
C SER A 160 4.70 -6.92 -0.27
N GLY A 161 6.00 -6.87 -0.55
CA GLY A 161 6.52 -6.45 -1.85
C GLY A 161 6.69 -4.93 -1.99
N MET A 162 7.09 -4.49 -3.18
CA MET A 162 7.51 -3.10 -3.45
C MET A 162 6.49 -2.29 -4.26
N LYS A 163 5.38 -2.91 -4.69
CA LYS A 163 4.37 -2.22 -5.48
C LYS A 163 3.72 -1.12 -4.63
N ASN A 164 3.66 0.09 -5.18
CA ASN A 164 3.11 1.26 -4.51
C ASN A 164 2.45 2.17 -5.56
N PRO A 165 1.15 2.49 -5.44
CA PRO A 165 0.20 2.05 -4.41
C PRO A 165 -0.11 0.54 -4.42
N GLU A 166 -0.57 0.00 -3.30
CA GLU A 166 -1.01 -1.41 -3.16
C GLU A 166 -2.34 -1.52 -2.39
N THR A 167 -3.11 -2.58 -2.64
CA THR A 167 -4.44 -2.78 -2.04
C THR A 167 -4.45 -3.90 -1.01
N VAL A 168 -5.19 -3.70 0.08
CA VAL A 168 -5.47 -4.72 1.09
C VAL A 168 -6.98 -4.92 1.25
N THR A 169 -7.45 -6.17 1.30
CA THR A 169 -8.86 -6.50 1.54
C THR A 169 -9.08 -6.82 3.02
N MET A 170 -10.00 -6.11 3.64
CA MET A 170 -10.29 -6.21 5.08
C MET A 170 -11.09 -7.46 5.39
N ASN A 171 -10.52 -8.39 6.16
CA ASN A 171 -11.17 -9.61 6.64
C ASN A 171 -10.92 -9.90 8.12
N THR A 172 -9.97 -9.17 8.71
CA THR A 172 -9.57 -9.17 10.12
C THR A 172 -9.05 -7.77 10.43
N ASP A 173 -8.72 -7.49 11.68
CA ASP A 173 -7.83 -6.36 11.98
C ASP A 173 -6.50 -6.57 11.27
N LYS A 174 -5.93 -5.48 10.72
CA LYS A 174 -4.73 -5.51 9.91
C LYS A 174 -3.71 -4.48 10.36
N THR A 175 -2.44 -4.85 10.28
CA THR A 175 -1.30 -3.95 10.45
C THR A 175 -0.38 -4.04 9.25
N VAL A 176 -0.21 -2.91 8.55
CA VAL A 176 0.70 -2.79 7.40
C VAL A 176 1.80 -1.79 7.74
N THR A 177 3.05 -2.16 7.47
CA THR A 177 4.21 -1.28 7.66
C THR A 177 4.82 -0.89 6.32
N ALA A 178 4.90 0.41 6.04
CA ALA A 178 5.71 0.97 4.97
C ALA A 178 7.15 1.13 5.44
N SER A 179 8.08 0.47 4.74
CA SER A 179 9.50 0.55 5.04
C SER A 179 10.18 1.59 4.14
N PHE A 180 10.99 2.43 4.75
CA PHE A 180 11.78 3.46 4.09
C PHE A 180 13.24 3.31 4.49
N VAL A 181 14.13 3.63 3.57
CA VAL A 181 15.57 3.75 3.84
C VAL A 181 15.97 5.20 3.65
N MET A 182 16.77 5.74 4.57
CA MET A 182 17.41 7.03 4.35
C MET A 182 18.35 6.87 3.16
N ASN A 183 18.24 7.74 2.18
CA ASN A 183 19.16 7.76 1.05
C ASN A 183 20.55 8.10 1.57
N THR A 184 21.38 7.08 1.77
CA THR A 184 22.78 7.24 2.15
C THR A 184 23.54 7.68 0.92
N GLY A 185 23.64 9.00 0.75
CA GLY A 185 24.30 9.67 -0.37
C GLY A 185 23.90 11.14 -0.38
N ASN A 186 24.71 11.98 -1.01
CA ASN A 186 24.48 13.42 -0.99
C ASN A 186 23.15 13.76 -1.70
N ILE A 187 22.32 14.61 -1.13
CA ILE A 187 21.12 15.18 -1.77
C ILE A 187 21.51 16.51 -2.39
N MET A 188 21.39 16.61 -3.72
CA MET A 188 21.68 17.86 -4.43
C MET A 188 20.39 18.53 -4.88
N LYS A 189 20.18 19.78 -4.50
CA LYS A 189 19.11 20.64 -5.02
C LYS A 189 19.70 21.79 -5.84
N LEU A 190 19.18 21.94 -7.05
CA LEU A 190 19.54 22.96 -8.02
C LEU A 190 18.33 23.89 -8.22
N THR A 191 18.59 25.18 -8.40
CA THR A 191 17.57 26.14 -8.83
C THR A 191 17.99 26.72 -10.18
N LEU A 192 17.07 26.76 -11.15
CA LEU A 192 17.38 27.32 -12.47
C LEU A 192 17.88 28.76 -12.36
N GLY A 193 18.93 29.09 -13.13
CA GLY A 193 19.56 30.41 -13.12
C GLY A 193 20.39 30.75 -11.87
N SER A 194 20.41 29.89 -10.84
CA SER A 194 21.19 30.09 -9.63
C SER A 194 22.59 29.47 -9.73
N LYS A 195 23.61 30.21 -9.30
CA LYS A 195 24.97 29.69 -9.05
C LYS A 195 25.15 29.14 -7.63
N MET A 196 24.10 29.13 -6.84
CA MET A 196 24.08 28.57 -5.49
C MET A 196 23.19 27.33 -5.49
N ILE A 197 23.77 26.20 -5.13
CA ILE A 197 23.09 24.92 -5.00
C ILE A 197 23.05 24.51 -3.52
N SER A 198 22.18 23.56 -3.18
CA SER A 198 22.19 22.93 -1.87
C SER A 198 22.69 21.50 -1.98
N VAL A 199 23.74 21.14 -1.23
CA VAL A 199 24.21 19.77 -1.05
C VAL A 199 24.01 19.41 0.43
N ASP A 200 23.13 18.47 0.71
CA ASP A 200 22.77 18.06 2.08
C ASP A 200 22.37 19.25 2.97
N GLY A 201 21.62 20.19 2.40
CA GLY A 201 21.19 21.41 3.08
C GLY A 201 22.22 22.53 3.12
N LYS A 202 23.50 22.27 2.81
CA LYS A 202 24.56 23.28 2.77
C LYS A 202 24.61 23.98 1.42
N GLN A 203 24.75 25.30 1.43
CA GLN A 203 24.89 26.10 0.22
C GLN A 203 26.29 25.95 -0.38
N VAL A 204 26.36 25.58 -1.65
CA VAL A 204 27.61 25.37 -2.41
C VAL A 204 27.57 26.22 -3.68
N PRO A 205 28.60 27.06 -3.94
CA PRO A 205 28.69 27.79 -5.19
C PRO A 205 29.10 26.88 -6.35
N ILE A 206 28.56 27.14 -7.53
CA ILE A 206 28.97 26.52 -8.79
C ILE A 206 29.37 27.59 -9.80
N ASP A 207 30.27 27.25 -10.72
CA ASP A 207 30.89 28.22 -11.63
C ASP A 207 29.99 28.64 -12.80
N ALA A 208 29.03 27.80 -13.18
CA ALA A 208 27.96 28.11 -14.12
C ALA A 208 26.60 27.60 -13.61
N ALA A 209 25.54 28.39 -13.82
CA ALA A 209 24.20 28.07 -13.36
C ALA A 209 23.53 26.99 -14.25
N PRO A 210 22.59 26.20 -13.72
CA PRO A 210 21.70 25.38 -14.52
C PRO A 210 20.88 26.26 -15.46
N ASP A 211 20.85 25.88 -16.73
CA ASP A 211 20.18 26.64 -17.79
C ASP A 211 19.35 25.72 -18.68
N ILE A 212 18.42 26.30 -19.45
CA ILE A 212 17.55 25.55 -20.35
C ILE A 212 18.01 25.74 -21.80
N PHE A 213 18.32 24.63 -22.47
CA PHE A 213 18.49 24.58 -23.93
C PHE A 213 17.54 23.54 -24.50
N SER A 214 16.88 23.87 -25.62
CA SER A 214 15.97 22.94 -26.32
C SER A 214 14.93 22.28 -25.40
N SER A 215 14.41 23.03 -24.42
CA SER A 215 13.46 22.56 -23.39
C SER A 215 13.99 21.43 -22.49
N ARG A 216 15.30 21.37 -22.26
CA ARG A 216 15.97 20.49 -21.30
C ARG A 216 16.88 21.29 -20.39
N THR A 217 17.04 20.86 -19.15
CA THR A 217 17.99 21.44 -18.21
C THR A 217 19.40 20.94 -18.51
N PHE A 218 20.34 21.87 -18.57
CA PHE A 218 21.76 21.64 -18.78
C PHE A 218 22.53 22.15 -17.59
N ILE A 219 23.53 21.37 -17.15
CA ILE A 219 24.39 21.77 -16.03
C ILE A 219 25.86 21.45 -16.31
N PRO A 220 26.79 22.14 -15.63
CA PRO A 220 28.20 21.74 -15.62
C PRO A 220 28.31 20.34 -15.00
N ILE A 221 28.73 19.37 -15.79
CA ILE A 221 28.75 17.96 -15.35
C ILE A 221 29.65 17.71 -14.14
N ARG A 222 30.69 18.53 -13.96
CA ARG A 222 31.64 18.46 -12.85
C ARG A 222 30.93 18.38 -11.49
N ILE A 223 29.86 19.14 -11.29
CA ILE A 223 29.17 19.17 -10.00
C ILE A 223 28.52 17.83 -9.65
N ILE A 224 28.02 17.09 -10.65
CA ILE A 224 27.43 15.76 -10.40
C ILE A 224 28.52 14.82 -9.88
N THR A 225 29.69 14.79 -10.52
CA THR A 225 30.79 13.89 -10.10
C THR A 225 31.41 14.29 -8.77
N GLU A 226 31.45 15.58 -8.44
CA GLU A 226 31.94 16.06 -7.14
C GLU A 226 30.99 15.68 -5.99
N VAL A 227 29.68 15.78 -6.23
CA VAL A 227 28.66 15.49 -5.21
C VAL A 227 28.39 13.99 -5.11
N PHE A 228 28.22 13.28 -6.22
CA PHE A 228 27.79 11.87 -6.20
C PHE A 228 28.92 10.86 -6.42
N GLY A 229 30.16 11.35 -6.49
CA GLY A 229 31.34 10.56 -6.81
C GLY A 229 31.45 10.21 -8.29
N GLY A 230 32.62 9.72 -8.68
CA GLY A 230 32.98 9.38 -10.05
C GLY A 230 34.14 10.22 -10.56
N SER A 231 34.45 10.05 -11.85
CA SER A 231 35.52 10.78 -12.52
C SER A 231 35.05 11.31 -13.86
N ILE A 232 35.62 12.43 -14.26
CA ILE A 232 35.37 13.05 -15.56
C ILE A 232 36.68 13.21 -16.32
N ALA A 233 36.66 12.90 -17.62
CA ALA A 233 37.75 13.13 -18.54
C ALA A 233 37.26 13.93 -19.75
N TRP A 234 38.11 14.82 -20.25
CA TRP A 234 37.87 15.61 -21.46
C TRP A 234 38.91 15.26 -22.51
N ASP A 235 38.45 14.86 -23.70
CA ASP A 235 39.27 14.67 -24.89
C ASP A 235 39.00 15.82 -25.85
N ALA A 236 40.00 16.71 -25.98
CA ALA A 236 39.89 17.89 -26.82
C ALA A 236 39.88 17.58 -28.32
N ALA A 237 40.59 16.53 -28.76
CA ALA A 237 40.68 16.17 -30.18
C ALA A 237 39.34 15.61 -30.68
N GLN A 238 38.65 14.86 -29.83
CA GLN A 238 37.33 14.29 -30.12
C GLN A 238 36.17 15.19 -29.69
N GLN A 239 36.44 16.28 -28.96
CA GLN A 239 35.43 17.06 -28.25
C GLN A 239 34.48 16.18 -27.42
N LYS A 240 35.07 15.26 -26.65
CA LYS A 240 34.35 14.19 -25.96
C LYS A 240 34.51 14.34 -24.44
N VAL A 241 33.40 14.23 -23.73
CA VAL A 241 33.36 14.06 -22.28
C VAL A 241 33.15 12.58 -21.97
N THR A 242 33.98 12.03 -21.10
CA THR A 242 33.79 10.71 -20.51
C THR A 242 33.51 10.87 -19.03
N VAL A 243 32.39 10.32 -18.56
CA VAL A 243 32.01 10.30 -17.14
C VAL A 243 31.97 8.85 -16.68
N VAL A 244 32.63 8.56 -15.57
CA VAL A 244 32.66 7.21 -14.98
C VAL A 244 32.15 7.28 -13.54
N ARG A 245 31.18 6.42 -13.19
CA ARG A 245 30.69 6.28 -11.82
C ARG A 245 30.23 4.85 -11.57
N ASN A 246 30.65 4.24 -10.46
CA ASN A 246 30.24 2.89 -10.05
C ASN A 246 30.39 1.84 -11.15
N GLY A 247 31.45 1.93 -11.96
CA GLY A 247 31.72 1.03 -13.09
C GLY A 247 31.00 1.38 -14.40
N MET A 248 29.99 2.26 -14.38
CA MET A 248 29.33 2.74 -15.61
C MET A 248 30.17 3.83 -16.28
N THR A 249 30.30 3.75 -17.60
CA THR A 249 30.99 4.73 -18.43
C THR A 249 30.02 5.38 -19.41
N VAL A 250 29.90 6.70 -19.36
CA VAL A 250 29.08 7.50 -20.28
C VAL A 250 29.97 8.43 -21.11
N ASN A 251 29.98 8.25 -22.42
CA ASN A 251 30.67 9.11 -23.37
C ASN A 251 29.68 10.02 -24.09
N LEU A 252 29.99 11.32 -24.18
CA LEU A 252 29.19 12.29 -24.93
C LEU A 252 30.09 13.19 -25.77
N TRP A 253 29.63 13.59 -26.95
CA TRP A 253 30.38 14.48 -27.86
C TRP A 253 29.69 15.83 -28.00
N ILE A 254 30.47 16.91 -27.98
CA ILE A 254 29.94 18.27 -28.20
C ILE A 254 29.22 18.34 -29.55
N GLY A 255 28.02 18.92 -29.53
CA GLY A 255 27.22 19.15 -30.74
C GLY A 255 26.54 17.91 -31.32
N LYS A 256 26.62 16.74 -30.66
CA LYS A 256 25.98 15.50 -31.14
C LYS A 256 24.87 15.02 -30.21
N ASN A 257 23.74 14.62 -30.78
CA ASN A 257 22.65 13.94 -30.07
C ASN A 257 22.93 12.42 -29.94
N ALA A 258 24.18 12.07 -29.67
CA ALA A 258 24.61 10.69 -29.54
C ALA A 258 25.55 10.57 -28.34
N ALA A 259 25.38 9.48 -27.61
CA ALA A 259 26.20 9.12 -26.47
C ALA A 259 26.52 7.61 -26.53
N GLU A 260 27.50 7.17 -25.75
CA GLU A 260 27.71 5.75 -25.49
C GLU A 260 27.57 5.49 -24.00
N ILE A 261 26.87 4.42 -23.64
CA ILE A 261 26.80 3.89 -22.27
C ILE A 261 27.44 2.50 -22.32
N ASP A 262 28.54 2.32 -21.60
CA ASP A 262 29.34 1.09 -21.57
C ASP A 262 29.69 0.57 -22.98
N GLY A 263 30.06 1.51 -23.87
CA GLY A 263 30.44 1.22 -25.26
C GLY A 263 29.26 1.02 -26.22
N LYS A 264 28.02 1.03 -25.74
CA LYS A 264 26.82 0.94 -26.60
C LYS A 264 26.31 2.33 -26.98
N SER A 265 26.21 2.59 -28.29
CA SER A 265 25.65 3.84 -28.80
C SER A 265 24.16 3.98 -28.48
N VAL A 266 23.77 5.16 -28.00
CA VAL A 266 22.40 5.56 -27.67
C VAL A 266 22.14 7.00 -28.11
N SER A 267 20.88 7.35 -28.39
CA SER A 267 20.48 8.75 -28.56
C SER A 267 20.27 9.40 -27.19
N ILE A 268 20.66 10.66 -27.06
CA ILE A 268 20.55 11.44 -25.82
C ILE A 268 19.10 11.84 -25.53
N ASP A 269 18.35 12.19 -26.56
CA ASP A 269 16.96 12.66 -26.49
C ASP A 269 16.31 12.49 -27.86
N THR A 270 14.99 12.28 -27.90
CA THR A 270 14.25 12.22 -29.17
C THR A 270 14.29 13.53 -29.95
N ASN A 271 14.54 14.67 -29.29
CA ASN A 271 14.81 15.94 -29.93
C ASN A 271 16.30 16.02 -30.35
N PRO A 272 16.60 16.06 -31.68
CA PRO A 272 17.98 16.09 -32.17
C PRO A 272 18.74 17.39 -31.82
N ALA A 273 18.04 18.45 -31.40
CA ALA A 273 18.66 19.69 -30.95
C ALA A 273 19.17 19.64 -29.49
N VAL A 274 18.90 18.54 -28.76
CA VAL A 274 19.45 18.32 -27.41
C VAL A 274 20.82 17.67 -27.56
N VAL A 275 21.86 18.49 -27.48
CA VAL A 275 23.26 18.07 -27.66
C VAL A 275 24.12 18.67 -26.55
N PRO A 276 25.20 18.01 -26.12
CA PRO A 276 26.20 18.62 -25.26
C PRO A 276 26.72 19.94 -25.85
N VAL A 277 26.83 20.98 -25.02
CA VAL A 277 27.26 22.32 -25.47
C VAL A 277 28.42 22.83 -24.63
N ILE A 278 29.18 23.76 -25.19
CA ILE A 278 30.11 24.59 -24.43
C ILE A 278 29.47 25.97 -24.31
N SER A 279 29.23 26.42 -23.08
CA SER A 279 28.72 27.75 -22.78
C SER A 279 29.49 28.34 -21.60
N TYR A 280 29.82 29.63 -21.66
CA TYR A 280 30.63 30.32 -20.65
C TYR A 280 31.97 29.61 -20.31
N GLY A 281 32.58 28.95 -21.29
CA GLY A 281 33.82 28.17 -21.07
C GLY A 281 33.62 26.91 -20.22
N ARG A 282 32.40 26.39 -20.15
CA ARG A 282 32.04 25.15 -19.45
C ARG A 282 31.28 24.21 -20.36
N THR A 283 31.61 22.93 -20.24
CA THR A 283 30.83 21.88 -20.88
C THR A 283 29.55 21.63 -20.09
N LEU A 284 28.42 21.95 -20.70
CA LEU A 284 27.11 21.71 -20.15
C LEU A 284 26.51 20.48 -20.81
N LEU A 285 26.00 19.56 -19.99
CA LEU A 285 25.39 18.32 -20.46
C LEU A 285 23.89 18.28 -20.10
N PRO A 286 23.06 17.60 -20.90
CA PRO A 286 21.66 17.35 -20.58
C PRO A 286 21.56 16.57 -19.26
N LEU A 287 21.04 17.24 -18.23
CA LEU A 287 21.12 16.79 -16.85
C LEU A 287 20.49 15.41 -16.64
N ARG A 288 19.23 15.26 -17.10
CA ARG A 288 18.45 14.04 -16.89
C ARG A 288 19.12 12.83 -17.51
N PHE A 289 19.51 12.94 -18.79
CA PHE A 289 20.16 11.85 -19.51
C PHE A 289 21.41 11.37 -18.78
N VAL A 290 22.30 12.29 -18.39
CA VAL A 290 23.56 11.91 -17.74
C VAL A 290 23.33 11.37 -16.33
N ALA A 291 22.52 12.04 -15.51
CA ALA A 291 22.25 11.61 -14.15
C ALA A 291 21.58 10.22 -14.10
N GLU A 292 20.54 10.00 -14.91
CA GLU A 292 19.84 8.71 -14.94
C GLU A 292 20.73 7.58 -15.47
N SER A 293 21.58 7.86 -16.47
CA SER A 293 22.57 6.90 -17.00
C SER A 293 23.62 6.50 -15.98
N LEU A 294 23.90 7.36 -14.98
CA LEU A 294 24.89 7.10 -13.92
C LEU A 294 24.26 6.49 -12.65
N GLY A 295 22.99 6.07 -12.71
CA GLY A 295 22.28 5.51 -11.55
C GLY A 295 21.89 6.57 -10.51
N LEU A 296 21.51 7.76 -10.96
CA LEU A 296 20.93 8.81 -10.12
C LEU A 296 19.46 9.03 -10.48
N ASP A 297 18.68 9.49 -9.51
CA ASP A 297 17.30 9.94 -9.70
C ASP A 297 17.23 11.45 -9.87
N VAL A 298 16.33 11.92 -10.75
CA VAL A 298 16.12 13.34 -11.03
C VAL A 298 14.65 13.69 -10.93
N GLN A 299 14.33 14.53 -9.93
CA GLN A 299 12.99 15.04 -9.69
C GLN A 299 12.91 16.54 -10.02
N TRP A 300 11.87 16.93 -10.74
CA TRP A 300 11.61 18.32 -11.14
C TRP A 300 10.41 18.86 -10.37
N ASP A 301 10.56 20.05 -9.76
CA ASP A 301 9.47 20.84 -9.22
C ASP A 301 9.28 22.10 -10.09
N GLY A 302 8.19 22.11 -10.86
CA GLY A 302 7.87 23.20 -11.78
C GLY A 302 7.39 24.48 -11.10
N THR A 303 6.86 24.40 -9.88
CA THR A 303 6.41 25.59 -9.15
C THR A 303 7.62 26.30 -8.55
N ALA A 304 8.51 25.54 -7.90
CA ALA A 304 9.70 26.07 -7.27
C ALA A 304 10.86 26.30 -8.26
N HIS A 305 10.74 25.83 -9.49
CA HIS A 305 11.81 25.80 -10.50
C HIS A 305 13.09 25.12 -9.98
N THR A 306 12.91 24.02 -9.25
CA THR A 306 14.00 23.28 -8.60
C THR A 306 14.16 21.87 -9.15
N ILE A 307 15.41 21.41 -9.21
CA ILE A 307 15.76 20.03 -9.51
C ILE A 307 16.34 19.38 -8.25
N THR A 308 15.82 18.23 -7.85
CA THR A 308 16.41 17.40 -6.78
C THR A 308 17.04 16.16 -7.39
N ILE A 309 18.28 15.86 -6.99
CA ILE A 309 19.05 14.71 -7.44
C ILE A 309 19.46 13.88 -6.22
N THR A 310 19.28 12.56 -6.33
CA THR A 310 19.66 11.57 -5.32
C THR A 310 20.32 10.35 -5.97
N ALA A 311 21.07 9.57 -5.19
CA ALA A 311 21.50 8.25 -5.66
C ALA A 311 20.29 7.29 -5.73
N LYS A 312 20.21 6.48 -6.79
CA LYS A 312 19.26 5.36 -6.85
C LYS A 312 19.69 4.30 -5.83
N SER A 313 18.76 3.90 -4.95
CA SER A 313 18.88 2.78 -4.02
C SER A 313 18.63 1.45 -4.72
#